data_AF-A0A9P5W0T6-F1
#
_entry.id   AF-A0A9P5W0T6-F1
#
_cell.length_a   1.000
_cell.length_b   1.000
_cell.length_c   1.000
_cell.angle_alpha   90.00
_cell.angle_beta   90.00
_cell.angle_gamma   90.00
#
_symmetry.space_group_name_H-M   'P 1'
#
loop_
_entity.id
_entity.type
_entity.pdbx_description
1 polymer ?
#
loop_
_entity_poly.entity_id
_entity_poly.type
_entity_poly.pdbx_seq_one_letter_code
_entity_poly.pdbx_strand_id
1 'polypeptide(L)'
;MRTSLLLAIASAWVASVAAHDGPHDPVCLTTPTDASCSTFTIPTDNINTAINDICKTSSFLPGCSLNAACTADSKLNATYCAPLTVLASLCTAAEDTSITGPVCSKTYSVFCSASSLIPACKSQPAFPGLPSGKLVTGTVYSICQEMPAMTDCKVCPAPDTTGYSKCDEVKAWKGLCLDMPDMSQCPSFNTMCNNTKFAPFCDSSYKSPAGSGSNPPPSGGDHSGHGDKKGSASTSVVSWVMSAFLAAAVGATTLVL
;
A
#
# COMPACT_ATOMS: atom_id res chain seq x y z
N MET A 1 -13.02 -9.79 -86.67
CA MET A 1 -13.46 -8.97 -85.53
C MET A 1 -12.85 -9.60 -84.28
N ARG A 2 -11.91 -8.89 -83.65
CA ARG A 2 -11.12 -9.34 -82.49
C ARG A 2 -11.70 -8.68 -81.25
N THR A 3 -12.18 -9.46 -80.29
CA THR A 3 -12.62 -8.95 -78.98
C THR A 3 -11.80 -9.65 -77.91
N SER A 4 -10.78 -8.93 -77.43
CA SER A 4 -9.94 -9.30 -76.30
C SER A 4 -10.67 -8.95 -75.00
N LEU A 5 -10.94 -9.95 -74.17
CA LEU A 5 -11.53 -9.80 -72.85
C LEU A 5 -10.40 -9.83 -71.81
N LEU A 6 -10.07 -8.67 -71.23
CA LEU A 6 -9.11 -8.54 -70.13
C LEU A 6 -9.85 -8.70 -68.79
N LEU A 7 -9.64 -9.84 -68.12
CA LEU A 7 -10.04 -10.04 -66.73
C LEU A 7 -9.01 -9.34 -65.82
N ALA A 8 -9.44 -8.27 -65.14
CA ALA A 8 -8.69 -7.67 -64.04
C ALA A 8 -9.00 -8.44 -62.75
N ILE A 9 -8.00 -9.14 -62.22
CA ILE A 9 -8.09 -9.84 -60.94
C ILE A 9 -7.76 -8.81 -59.85
N ALA A 10 -8.78 -8.36 -59.13
CA ALA A 10 -8.61 -7.50 -57.96
C ALA A 10 -8.17 -8.34 -56.76
N SER A 11 -6.89 -8.27 -56.42
CA SER A 11 -6.32 -8.88 -55.22
C SER A 11 -6.79 -8.10 -53.98
N ALA A 12 -7.85 -8.57 -53.34
CA ALA A 12 -8.26 -8.07 -52.04
C ALA A 12 -7.26 -8.55 -50.98
N TRP A 13 -6.39 -7.64 -50.53
CA TRP A 13 -5.56 -7.86 -49.34
C TRP A 13 -6.47 -7.83 -48.11
N VAL A 14 -6.91 -9.01 -47.67
CA VAL A 14 -7.53 -9.18 -46.35
C VAL A 14 -6.40 -9.04 -45.33
N ALA A 15 -6.28 -7.84 -44.74
CA ALA A 15 -5.44 -7.63 -43.56
C ALA A 15 -5.99 -8.53 -42.45
N SER A 16 -5.37 -9.70 -42.31
CA SER A 16 -5.62 -10.60 -41.20
C SER A 16 -5.09 -9.88 -39.97
N VAL A 17 -5.99 -9.27 -39.19
CA VAL A 17 -5.69 -8.84 -37.82
C VAL A 17 -5.51 -10.13 -37.05
N ALA A 18 -4.32 -10.71 -37.11
CA ALA A 18 -3.90 -11.73 -36.19
C ALA A 18 -4.05 -11.10 -34.81
N ALA A 19 -5.03 -11.56 -34.03
CA ALA A 19 -5.02 -11.39 -32.61
C ALA A 19 -3.65 -11.93 -32.16
N HIS A 20 -2.72 -11.01 -31.93
CA HIS A 20 -1.39 -11.34 -31.48
C HIS A 20 -1.60 -11.83 -30.05
N ASP A 21 -1.68 -13.15 -29.86
CA ASP A 21 -1.18 -13.78 -28.64
C ASP A 21 0.32 -13.43 -28.60
N GLY A 22 0.57 -12.21 -28.15
CA GLY A 22 1.89 -11.62 -28.05
C GLY A 22 2.71 -12.45 -27.07
N PRO A 23 3.97 -12.79 -27.39
CA PRO A 23 4.89 -13.20 -26.35
C PRO A 23 4.84 -12.09 -25.29
N HIS A 24 4.55 -12.46 -24.04
CA HIS A 24 4.53 -11.55 -22.89
C HIS A 24 5.73 -10.62 -23.00
N ASP A 25 5.52 -9.37 -23.46
CA ASP A 25 6.64 -8.50 -23.80
C ASP A 25 7.35 -8.14 -22.50
N PRO A 26 8.55 -8.71 -22.22
CA PRO A 26 9.22 -8.49 -20.95
C PRO A 26 9.67 -7.03 -20.81
N VAL A 27 9.64 -6.25 -21.91
CA VAL A 27 9.94 -4.82 -21.91
C VAL A 27 9.01 -4.09 -20.96
N CYS A 28 7.70 -4.39 -20.89
CA CYS A 28 6.79 -3.65 -20.01
C CYS A 28 7.00 -3.91 -18.53
N LEU A 29 7.61 -5.05 -18.16
CA LEU A 29 7.95 -5.37 -16.78
C LEU A 29 9.26 -4.75 -16.32
N THR A 30 10.02 -4.14 -17.24
CA THR A 30 11.32 -3.49 -16.96
C THR A 30 11.31 -1.99 -17.32
N THR A 31 10.53 -1.63 -18.34
CA THR A 31 10.41 -0.30 -18.95
C THR A 31 8.91 -0.01 -19.17
N PRO A 32 8.13 0.24 -18.10
CA PRO A 32 6.68 0.40 -18.17
C PRO A 32 6.24 1.69 -18.89
N THR A 33 7.19 2.56 -19.24
CA THR A 33 6.96 3.82 -19.94
C THR A 33 6.95 3.67 -21.46
N ASP A 34 7.27 2.47 -21.99
CA ASP A 34 7.21 2.23 -23.43
C ASP A 34 5.76 2.34 -23.93
N ALA A 35 5.57 2.94 -25.11
CA ALA A 35 4.27 3.12 -25.71
C ALA A 35 3.55 1.78 -25.98
N SER A 36 4.30 0.70 -26.21
CA SER A 36 3.77 -0.66 -26.35
C SER A 36 3.04 -1.16 -25.09
N CYS A 37 3.34 -0.58 -23.92
CA CYS A 37 2.77 -1.01 -22.65
C CYS A 37 1.34 -0.51 -22.40
N SER A 38 0.81 0.36 -23.27
CA SER A 38 -0.55 0.90 -23.17
C SER A 38 -1.66 -0.14 -23.28
N THR A 39 -1.38 -1.33 -23.80
CA THR A 39 -2.31 -2.48 -23.85
C THR A 39 -1.79 -3.70 -23.09
N PHE A 40 -0.63 -3.56 -22.43
CA PHE A 40 0.01 -4.66 -21.74
C PHE A 40 -0.79 -5.11 -20.52
N THR A 41 -0.93 -6.42 -20.36
CA THR A 41 -1.54 -7.05 -19.19
C THR A 41 -0.45 -7.74 -18.39
N ILE A 42 -0.29 -7.34 -17.12
CA ILE A 42 0.66 -7.95 -16.21
C ILE A 42 0.24 -9.42 -15.97
N PRO A 43 1.13 -10.40 -16.18
CA PRO A 43 0.83 -11.79 -15.86
C PRO A 43 0.44 -11.95 -14.39
N THR A 44 -0.70 -12.58 -14.12
CA THR A 44 -1.21 -12.78 -12.75
C THR A 44 -0.23 -13.58 -11.90
N ASP A 45 0.53 -14.49 -12.49
CA ASP A 45 1.56 -15.27 -11.79
C ASP A 45 2.67 -14.40 -11.20
N ASN A 46 3.09 -13.32 -11.89
CA ASN A 46 4.08 -12.39 -11.36
C ASN A 46 3.54 -11.65 -10.13
N ILE A 47 2.26 -11.28 -10.16
CA ILE A 47 1.59 -10.59 -9.05
C ILE A 47 1.43 -11.54 -7.85
N ASN A 48 0.89 -12.74 -8.09
CA ASN A 48 0.66 -13.73 -7.04
C ASN A 48 1.97 -14.21 -6.40
N THR A 49 3.03 -14.37 -7.18
CA THR A 49 4.36 -14.71 -6.65
C THR A 49 4.85 -13.62 -5.70
N ALA A 50 4.75 -12.35 -6.07
CA ALA A 50 5.13 -11.23 -5.23
C ALA A 50 4.32 -11.16 -3.91
N ILE A 51 3.00 -11.34 -4.00
CA ILE A 51 2.12 -11.38 -2.83
C ILE A 51 2.51 -12.55 -1.91
N ASN A 52 2.72 -13.73 -2.47
CA ASN A 52 3.09 -14.92 -1.70
C ASN A 52 4.45 -14.75 -1.03
N ASP A 53 5.44 -14.18 -1.71
CA ASP A 53 6.77 -13.92 -1.15
C ASP A 53 6.69 -12.97 0.05
N ILE A 54 5.92 -11.87 -0.05
CA ILE A 54 5.70 -10.93 1.06
C ILE A 54 4.94 -11.61 2.21
N CYS A 55 3.80 -12.25 1.90
CA CYS A 55 2.91 -12.78 2.93
C CYS A 55 3.42 -14.03 3.61
N LYS A 56 4.35 -14.77 3.00
CA LYS A 56 5.03 -15.90 3.63
C LYS A 56 5.94 -15.46 4.79
N THR A 57 6.59 -14.30 4.68
CA THR A 57 7.48 -13.77 5.73
C THR A 57 6.80 -12.76 6.64
N SER A 58 5.69 -12.18 6.19
CA SER A 58 5.07 -11.01 6.83
C SER A 58 3.54 -11.11 6.83
N SER A 59 3.03 -12.28 7.24
CA SER A 59 1.59 -12.60 7.23
C SER A 59 0.72 -11.66 8.08
N PHE A 60 1.33 -10.94 9.03
CA PHE A 60 0.66 -9.97 9.91
C PHE A 60 0.28 -8.66 9.20
N LEU A 61 0.81 -8.40 7.99
CA LEU A 61 0.51 -7.15 7.28
C LEU A 61 -0.95 -7.08 6.84
N PRO A 62 -1.59 -5.90 6.86
CA PRO A 62 -2.98 -5.75 6.46
C PRO A 62 -3.28 -6.18 5.02
N GLY A 63 -2.37 -5.94 4.08
CA GLY A 63 -2.50 -6.43 2.71
C GLY A 63 -2.49 -7.97 2.60
N CYS A 64 -1.84 -8.67 3.54
CA CYS A 64 -1.87 -10.14 3.58
C CYS A 64 -3.18 -10.67 4.15
N SER A 65 -3.76 -9.97 5.12
CA SER A 65 -5.12 -10.24 5.60
C SER A 65 -6.15 -10.02 4.49
N LEU A 66 -5.98 -8.97 3.68
CA LEU A 66 -6.80 -8.72 2.48
C LEU A 66 -6.69 -9.89 1.49
N ASN A 67 -5.47 -10.33 1.19
CA ASN A 67 -5.23 -11.49 0.31
C ASN A 67 -5.92 -12.77 0.83
N ALA A 68 -5.76 -13.07 2.13
CA ALA A 68 -6.37 -14.23 2.77
C ALA A 68 -7.90 -14.19 2.69
N ALA A 69 -8.51 -13.02 2.90
CA ALA A 69 -9.96 -12.87 2.78
C ALA A 69 -10.44 -13.07 1.33
N CYS A 70 -9.75 -12.45 0.37
CA CYS A 70 -10.08 -12.54 -1.05
C CYS A 70 -9.91 -13.95 -1.64
N THR A 71 -8.95 -14.72 -1.14
CA THR A 71 -8.75 -16.12 -1.54
C THR A 71 -9.74 -17.07 -0.87
N ALA A 72 -10.23 -16.74 0.32
CA ALA A 72 -11.21 -17.54 1.04
C ALA A 72 -12.64 -17.40 0.49
N ASP A 73 -13.00 -16.23 -0.05
CA ASP A 73 -14.34 -15.98 -0.59
C ASP A 73 -14.30 -15.23 -1.94
N SER A 74 -14.57 -15.96 -3.02
CA SER A 74 -14.62 -15.42 -4.37
C SER A 74 -15.82 -14.51 -4.65
N LYS A 75 -16.79 -14.41 -3.73
CA LYS A 75 -17.96 -13.54 -3.85
C LYS A 75 -17.69 -12.11 -3.38
N LEU A 76 -16.52 -11.87 -2.78
CA LEU A 76 -16.10 -10.54 -2.37
C LEU A 76 -15.95 -9.60 -3.57
N ASN A 77 -15.88 -8.31 -3.29
CA ASN A 77 -15.81 -7.29 -4.31
C ASN A 77 -14.55 -7.49 -5.19
N ALA A 78 -14.77 -7.81 -6.47
CA ALA A 78 -13.70 -8.11 -7.43
C ALA A 78 -12.71 -6.96 -7.64
N THR A 79 -13.14 -5.70 -7.42
CA THR A 79 -12.24 -4.54 -7.49
C THR A 79 -11.25 -4.55 -6.34
N TYR A 80 -11.69 -4.84 -5.12
CA TYR A 80 -10.82 -4.90 -3.93
C TYR A 80 -10.00 -6.19 -3.86
N CYS A 81 -10.51 -7.26 -4.45
CA CYS A 81 -9.84 -8.55 -4.53
C CYS A 81 -9.06 -8.77 -5.84
N ALA A 82 -8.90 -7.72 -6.66
CA ALA A 82 -8.02 -7.79 -7.81
C ALA A 82 -6.57 -8.01 -7.33
N PRO A 83 -5.81 -8.97 -7.89
CA PRO A 83 -4.46 -9.27 -7.43
C PRO A 83 -3.54 -8.04 -7.38
N LEU A 84 -3.62 -7.15 -8.39
CA LEU A 84 -2.79 -5.95 -8.39
C LEU A 84 -3.21 -4.95 -7.30
N THR A 85 -4.49 -4.87 -6.94
CA THR A 85 -4.96 -4.06 -5.80
C THR A 85 -4.39 -4.58 -4.48
N VAL A 86 -4.35 -5.90 -4.28
CA VAL A 86 -3.74 -6.52 -3.10
C VAL A 86 -2.23 -6.23 -3.04
N LEU A 87 -1.53 -6.41 -4.16
CA LEU A 87 -0.09 -6.10 -4.24
C LEU A 87 0.18 -4.60 -4.05
N ALA A 88 -0.64 -3.74 -4.63
CA ALA A 88 -0.56 -2.29 -4.44
C ALA A 88 -0.68 -1.93 -2.96
N SER A 89 -1.69 -2.48 -2.26
CA SER A 89 -1.87 -2.30 -0.82
C SER A 89 -0.66 -2.70 0.02
N LEU A 90 0.05 -3.77 -0.35
CA LEU A 90 1.29 -4.19 0.33
C LEU A 90 2.47 -3.26 0.05
N CYS A 91 2.52 -2.65 -1.14
CA CYS A 91 3.67 -1.91 -1.62
C CYS A 91 3.58 -0.39 -1.46
N THR A 92 2.39 0.16 -1.21
CA THR A 92 2.20 1.62 -1.04
C THR A 92 2.20 2.08 0.41
N ALA A 93 2.11 1.15 1.37
CA ALA A 93 2.18 1.44 2.80
C ALA A 93 3.61 1.88 3.18
N ALA A 94 3.82 3.18 3.40
CA ALA A 94 5.13 3.77 3.58
C ALA A 94 5.90 3.19 4.78
N GLU A 95 5.19 2.92 5.89
CA GLU A 95 5.78 2.38 7.11
C GLU A 95 6.23 0.92 6.97
N ASP A 96 5.67 0.20 6.00
CA ASP A 96 5.95 -1.23 5.76
C ASP A 96 7.07 -1.45 4.74
N THR A 97 7.59 -0.37 4.12
CA THR A 97 8.62 -0.43 3.07
C THR A 97 9.92 -1.10 3.50
N SER A 98 10.27 -1.09 4.79
CA SER A 98 11.45 -1.81 5.29
C SER A 98 11.31 -3.33 5.18
N ILE A 99 10.07 -3.84 5.15
CA ILE A 99 9.73 -5.26 5.08
C ILE A 99 9.34 -5.64 3.65
N THR A 100 8.49 -4.85 3.01
CA THR A 100 7.94 -5.16 1.67
C THR A 100 8.84 -4.66 0.53
N GLY A 101 9.69 -3.67 0.79
CA GLY A 101 10.53 -2.99 -0.18
C GLY A 101 11.39 -3.91 -1.06
N PRO A 102 12.07 -4.95 -0.54
CA PRO A 102 12.88 -5.85 -1.36
C PRO A 102 12.10 -6.58 -2.47
N VAL A 103 10.81 -6.87 -2.24
CA VAL A 103 9.93 -7.49 -3.23
C VAL A 103 9.25 -6.42 -4.09
N CYS A 104 8.70 -5.37 -3.46
CA CYS A 104 7.98 -4.30 -4.15
C CYS A 104 8.84 -3.54 -5.16
N SER A 105 10.11 -3.27 -4.82
CA SER A 105 11.08 -2.60 -5.70
C SER A 105 11.43 -3.36 -6.98
N LYS A 106 11.15 -4.67 -7.03
CA LYS A 106 11.36 -5.53 -8.20
C LYS A 106 10.06 -5.85 -8.95
N THR A 107 8.92 -5.45 -8.40
CA THR A 107 7.60 -5.84 -8.87
C THR A 107 6.72 -4.61 -9.02
N TYR A 108 5.84 -4.31 -8.06
CA TYR A 108 4.86 -3.23 -8.13
C TYR A 108 5.49 -1.87 -8.42
N SER A 109 6.59 -1.51 -7.76
CA SER A 109 7.25 -0.21 -7.99
C SER A 109 7.87 -0.10 -9.38
N VAL A 110 8.22 -1.22 -10.00
CA VAL A 110 8.68 -1.25 -11.40
C VAL A 110 7.47 -1.14 -12.32
N PHE A 111 6.46 -1.99 -12.17
CA PHE A 111 5.32 -2.05 -13.10
C PHE A 111 4.47 -0.78 -13.03
N CYS A 112 4.25 -0.26 -11.82
CA CYS A 112 3.32 0.81 -11.51
C CYS A 112 4.02 2.06 -11.00
N SER A 113 5.16 2.40 -11.60
CA SER A 113 5.79 3.70 -11.41
C SER A 113 4.84 4.84 -11.84
N ALA A 114 5.07 6.06 -11.35
CA ALA A 114 4.19 7.21 -11.62
C ALA A 114 4.04 7.52 -13.13
N SER A 115 5.04 7.17 -13.94
CA SER A 115 5.05 7.34 -15.40
C SER A 115 4.63 6.09 -16.17
N SER A 116 4.23 5.01 -15.48
CA SER A 116 3.81 3.75 -16.12
C SER A 116 2.64 3.97 -17.08
N LEU A 117 2.75 3.35 -18.25
CA LEU A 117 1.70 3.28 -19.26
C LEU A 117 0.86 2.01 -19.15
N ILE A 118 1.19 1.09 -18.23
CA ILE A 118 0.41 -0.12 -17.99
C ILE A 118 -0.97 0.25 -17.41
N PRO A 119 -2.09 -0.06 -18.10
CA PRO A 119 -3.42 0.40 -17.67
C PRO A 119 -3.83 -0.09 -16.28
N ALA A 120 -3.47 -1.33 -15.93
CA ALA A 120 -3.84 -1.96 -14.68
C ALA A 120 -3.39 -1.15 -13.45
N CYS A 121 -2.25 -0.47 -13.53
CA CYS A 121 -1.71 0.35 -12.45
C CYS A 121 -2.59 1.56 -12.08
N LYS A 122 -3.44 2.02 -13.01
CA LYS A 122 -4.40 3.11 -12.77
C LYS A 122 -5.78 2.57 -12.38
N SER A 123 -6.19 1.45 -12.96
CA SER A 123 -7.52 0.87 -12.72
C SER A 123 -7.61 -0.01 -11.47
N GLN A 124 -6.49 -0.49 -10.94
CA GLN A 124 -6.41 -1.36 -9.76
C GLN A 124 -5.50 -0.73 -8.71
N PRO A 125 -5.88 0.42 -8.12
CA PRO A 125 -5.09 1.07 -7.08
C PRO A 125 -5.09 0.23 -5.80
N ALA A 126 -4.25 0.62 -4.84
CA ALA A 126 -4.29 0.09 -3.48
C ALA A 126 -5.69 0.22 -2.86
N PHE A 127 -6.04 -0.73 -1.99
CA PHE A 127 -7.27 -0.70 -1.22
C PHE A 127 -7.40 0.64 -0.46
N PRO A 128 -8.49 1.39 -0.67
CA PRO A 128 -8.62 2.74 -0.14
C PRO A 128 -8.78 2.72 1.39
N GLY A 129 -7.87 3.42 2.08
CA GLY A 129 -7.90 3.55 3.53
C GLY A 129 -7.41 2.32 4.30
N LEU A 130 -6.80 1.33 3.63
CA LEU A 130 -6.11 0.25 4.34
C LEU A 130 -4.87 0.83 5.03
N PRO A 131 -4.76 0.79 6.37
CA PRO A 131 -3.57 1.26 7.07
C PRO A 131 -2.36 0.36 6.81
N SER A 132 -1.17 0.87 7.10
CA SER A 132 0.06 0.07 7.18
C SER A 132 0.02 -0.87 8.39
N GLY A 133 0.76 -1.97 8.33
CA GLY A 133 0.89 -2.91 9.43
C GLY A 133 1.41 -2.21 10.67
N LYS A 134 2.46 -1.39 10.54
CA LYS A 134 3.04 -0.68 11.67
C LYS A 134 2.04 0.24 12.39
N LEU A 135 1.16 0.89 11.64
CA LEU A 135 0.10 1.73 12.21
C LEU A 135 -0.91 0.88 12.98
N VAL A 136 -1.36 -0.24 12.38
CA VAL A 136 -2.29 -1.17 13.04
C VAL A 136 -1.67 -1.74 14.32
N THR A 137 -0.42 -2.19 14.27
CA THR A 137 0.35 -2.63 15.44
C THR A 137 0.29 -1.60 16.56
N GLY A 138 0.66 -0.35 16.26
CA GLY A 138 0.73 0.73 17.23
C GLY A 138 -0.64 1.04 17.86
N THR A 139 -1.69 1.05 17.04
CA THR A 139 -3.06 1.23 17.49
C THR A 139 -3.52 0.11 18.42
N VAL A 140 -3.37 -1.15 18.01
CA VAL A 140 -3.77 -2.31 18.83
C VAL A 140 -3.00 -2.31 20.16
N TYR A 141 -1.69 -2.09 20.10
CA TYR A 141 -0.87 -2.02 21.31
C TYR A 141 -1.31 -0.88 22.25
N SER A 142 -1.58 0.31 21.71
CA SER A 142 -2.06 1.45 22.51
C SER A 142 -3.39 1.13 23.21
N ILE A 143 -4.36 0.55 22.51
CA ILE A 143 -5.65 0.15 23.08
C ILE A 143 -5.43 -0.87 24.21
N CYS A 144 -4.58 -1.86 23.98
CA CYS A 144 -4.32 -2.92 24.95
C CYS A 144 -3.54 -2.45 26.19
N GLN A 145 -2.76 -1.38 26.08
CA GLN A 145 -2.13 -0.75 27.24
C GLN A 145 -3.15 0.02 28.10
N GLU A 146 -4.17 0.62 27.48
CA GLU A 146 -5.25 1.29 28.19
C GLU A 146 -6.26 0.29 28.78
N MET A 147 -6.54 -0.81 28.07
CA MET A 147 -7.56 -1.79 28.42
C MET A 147 -7.04 -3.24 28.25
N PRO A 148 -6.15 -3.70 29.14
CA PRO A 148 -5.48 -5.01 29.00
C PRO A 148 -6.40 -6.23 29.15
N ALA A 149 -7.62 -6.04 29.68
CA ALA A 149 -8.57 -7.11 29.91
C ALA A 149 -9.40 -7.50 28.67
N MET A 150 -9.27 -6.77 27.55
CA MET A 150 -10.00 -7.09 26.31
C MET A 150 -9.56 -8.42 25.70
N THR A 151 -10.51 -9.16 25.15
CA THR A 151 -10.27 -10.50 24.60
C THR A 151 -9.22 -10.47 23.48
N ASP A 152 -9.31 -9.49 22.58
CA ASP A 152 -8.39 -9.36 21.45
C ASP A 152 -6.98 -8.92 21.87
N CYS A 153 -6.82 -8.31 23.05
CA CYS A 153 -5.51 -7.96 23.60
C CYS A 153 -4.70 -9.16 24.07
N LYS A 154 -5.32 -10.33 24.22
CA LYS A 154 -4.61 -11.59 24.53
C LYS A 154 -4.06 -12.26 23.27
N VAL A 155 -4.53 -11.86 22.10
CA VAL A 155 -4.17 -12.48 20.80
C VAL A 155 -2.88 -11.90 20.24
N CYS A 156 -2.61 -10.62 20.52
CA CYS A 156 -1.45 -9.91 20.00
C CYS A 156 -0.44 -9.57 21.09
N PRO A 157 0.80 -10.07 21.01
CA PRO A 157 1.85 -9.68 21.95
C PRO A 157 2.26 -8.21 21.73
N ALA A 158 3.06 -7.68 22.66
CA ALA A 158 3.70 -6.39 22.47
C ALA A 158 4.58 -6.39 21.20
N PRO A 159 4.69 -5.25 20.50
CA PRO A 159 5.50 -5.14 19.29
C PRO A 159 6.97 -5.49 19.57
N ASP A 160 7.63 -6.19 18.63
CA ASP A 160 9.05 -6.47 18.75
C ASP A 160 9.92 -5.26 18.36
N THR A 161 11.25 -5.43 18.28
CA THR A 161 12.18 -4.34 17.91
C THR A 161 11.97 -3.80 16.49
N THR A 162 11.27 -4.54 15.63
CA THR A 162 10.90 -4.09 14.28
C THR A 162 9.63 -3.23 14.28
N GLY A 163 8.91 -3.19 15.41
CA GLY A 163 7.70 -2.39 15.60
C GLY A 163 6.42 -3.08 15.11
N TYR A 164 6.43 -4.41 15.00
CA TYR A 164 5.27 -5.21 14.59
C TYR A 164 4.93 -6.26 15.66
N SER A 165 3.64 -6.54 15.86
CA SER A 165 3.18 -7.70 16.61
C SER A 165 2.96 -8.85 15.62
N LYS A 166 3.59 -10.00 15.89
CA LYS A 166 3.53 -11.19 15.01
C LYS A 166 2.23 -11.98 15.18
N CYS A 167 1.09 -11.30 15.03
CA CYS A 167 -0.26 -11.83 15.16
C CYS A 167 -1.14 -11.36 13.97
N ASP A 168 -2.40 -11.78 13.95
CA ASP A 168 -3.40 -11.22 13.03
C ASP A 168 -3.90 -9.87 13.58
N GLU A 169 -3.09 -8.84 13.38
CA GLU A 169 -3.35 -7.50 13.91
C GLU A 169 -4.59 -6.86 13.29
N VAL A 170 -4.91 -7.18 12.04
CA VAL A 170 -6.13 -6.67 11.40
C VAL A 170 -7.36 -7.23 12.07
N LYS A 171 -7.36 -8.53 12.40
CA LYS A 171 -8.47 -9.14 13.15
C LYS A 171 -8.61 -8.54 14.54
N ALA A 172 -7.51 -8.35 15.26
CA ALA A 172 -7.54 -7.72 16.59
C ALA A 172 -8.03 -6.27 16.50
N TRP A 173 -7.49 -5.47 15.57
CA TRP A 173 -7.88 -4.08 15.34
C TRP A 173 -9.37 -3.96 14.97
N LYS A 174 -9.85 -4.83 14.08
CA LYS A 174 -11.27 -4.93 13.74
C LYS A 174 -12.11 -5.22 14.97
N GLY A 175 -11.78 -6.25 15.76
CA GLY A 175 -12.54 -6.61 16.97
C GLY A 175 -12.64 -5.44 17.94
N LEU A 176 -11.49 -4.83 18.27
CA LEU A 176 -11.42 -3.68 19.18
C LEU A 176 -12.24 -2.47 18.70
N CYS A 177 -12.14 -2.11 17.42
CA CYS A 177 -12.85 -0.96 16.87
C CYS A 177 -14.34 -1.23 16.56
N LEU A 178 -14.75 -2.48 16.41
CA LEU A 178 -16.16 -2.84 16.35
C LEU A 178 -16.81 -2.81 17.74
N ASP A 179 -16.09 -3.26 18.77
CA ASP A 179 -16.57 -3.27 20.15
C ASP A 179 -16.67 -1.85 20.72
N MET A 180 -15.72 -0.96 20.39
CA MET A 180 -15.70 0.43 20.86
C MET A 180 -15.30 1.40 19.74
N PRO A 181 -16.24 1.75 18.85
CA PRO A 181 -15.97 2.58 17.68
C PRO A 181 -15.55 4.03 18.00
N ASP A 182 -15.86 4.50 19.21
CA ASP A 182 -15.56 5.85 19.70
C ASP A 182 -14.15 5.99 20.31
N MET A 183 -13.34 4.93 20.28
CA MET A 183 -11.94 5.01 20.72
C MET A 183 -11.14 5.99 19.88
N SER A 184 -10.26 6.76 20.52
CA SER A 184 -9.42 7.76 19.86
C SER A 184 -8.46 7.14 18.84
N GLN A 185 -8.19 5.84 18.92
CA GLN A 185 -7.31 5.09 18.05
C GLN A 185 -8.03 4.44 16.84
N CYS A 186 -9.37 4.49 16.78
CA CYS A 186 -10.18 3.94 15.69
C CYS A 186 -10.53 4.86 14.49
N PRO A 187 -10.21 6.17 14.42
CA PRO A 187 -10.63 7.01 13.28
C PRO A 187 -10.23 6.48 11.89
N SER A 188 -9.06 5.85 11.75
CA SER A 188 -8.64 5.24 10.49
C SER A 188 -9.52 4.04 10.10
N PHE A 189 -9.92 3.21 11.07
CA PHE A 189 -10.86 2.11 10.86
C PHE A 189 -12.22 2.64 10.41
N ASN A 190 -12.71 3.64 11.14
CA ASN A 190 -13.99 4.28 10.89
C ASN A 190 -14.02 4.87 9.48
N THR A 191 -12.94 5.55 9.09
CA THR A 191 -12.77 6.12 7.74
C THR A 191 -12.74 5.04 6.67
N MET A 192 -11.97 3.97 6.87
CA MET A 192 -11.91 2.83 5.96
C MET A 192 -13.31 2.19 5.76
N CYS A 193 -14.06 1.99 6.85
CA CYS A 193 -15.38 1.36 6.80
C CYS A 193 -16.54 2.29 6.39
N ASN A 194 -16.31 3.60 6.43
CA ASN A 194 -17.20 4.58 5.78
C ASN A 194 -17.00 4.58 4.27
N ASN A 195 -15.75 4.50 3.82
CA ASN A 195 -15.40 4.56 2.40
C ASN A 195 -15.55 3.21 1.69
N THR A 196 -15.41 2.10 2.42
CA THR A 196 -15.49 0.74 1.88
C THR A 196 -16.50 -0.08 2.66
N LYS A 197 -17.32 -0.86 1.95
CA LYS A 197 -18.21 -1.86 2.55
C LYS A 197 -17.63 -3.26 2.42
N PHE A 198 -16.31 -3.37 2.61
CA PHE A 198 -15.60 -4.63 2.46
C PHE A 198 -15.79 -5.51 3.70
N ALA A 199 -16.74 -6.45 3.62
CA ALA A 199 -17.19 -7.29 4.72
C ALA A 199 -16.07 -7.93 5.59
N PRO A 200 -14.94 -8.38 5.01
CA PRO A 200 -13.85 -8.94 5.82
C PRO A 200 -13.30 -7.98 6.86
N PHE A 201 -13.28 -6.68 6.57
CA PHE A 201 -12.79 -5.65 7.51
C PHE A 201 -13.93 -4.89 8.19
N CYS A 202 -15.02 -4.66 7.48
CA CYS A 202 -16.10 -3.78 7.90
C CYS A 202 -17.41 -4.56 8.00
N ASP A 203 -18.03 -4.63 9.17
CA ASP A 203 -19.35 -5.22 9.30
C ASP A 203 -20.41 -4.34 8.61
N SER A 204 -21.38 -4.96 7.94
CA SER A 204 -22.57 -4.27 7.42
C SER A 204 -23.37 -3.52 8.50
N SER A 205 -23.27 -3.96 9.74
CA SER A 205 -23.90 -3.38 10.93
C SER A 205 -23.10 -2.22 11.52
N TYR A 206 -21.87 -2.01 11.05
CA TYR A 206 -20.98 -0.98 11.56
C TYR A 206 -21.49 0.40 11.17
N LYS A 207 -21.91 1.17 12.19
CA LYS A 207 -22.21 2.59 12.05
C LYS A 207 -21.05 3.35 12.67
N SER A 208 -20.25 3.99 11.80
CA SER A 208 -19.26 4.94 12.29
C SER A 208 -19.94 5.97 13.19
N PRO A 209 -19.32 6.36 14.30
CA PRO A 209 -19.80 7.43 15.14
C PRO A 209 -20.02 8.70 14.32
N ALA A 210 -21.13 9.40 14.60
CA ALA A 210 -21.46 10.67 13.97
C ALA A 210 -20.42 11.72 14.38
N GLY A 211 -19.45 11.99 13.50
CA GLY A 211 -18.35 12.94 13.75
C GLY A 211 -16.97 12.48 13.27
N SER A 212 -16.78 11.22 12.90
CA SER A 212 -15.50 10.70 12.35
C SER A 212 -15.20 11.12 10.90
N GLY A 213 -16.06 11.94 10.28
CA GLY A 213 -15.85 12.44 8.93
C GLY A 213 -15.00 13.71 8.93
N SER A 214 -13.83 13.64 8.30
CA SER A 214 -12.94 14.74 7.90
C SER A 214 -12.22 15.52 9.03
N ASN A 215 -11.10 14.97 9.49
CA ASN A 215 -9.93 15.83 9.70
C ASN A 215 -9.03 15.70 8.46
N PRO A 216 -8.77 16.78 7.71
CA PRO A 216 -7.75 16.76 6.65
C PRO A 216 -6.38 16.42 7.26
N PRO A 217 -5.41 15.94 6.45
CA PRO A 217 -4.04 15.71 6.92
C PRO A 217 -3.51 16.96 7.64
N PRO A 218 -2.59 16.85 8.62
CA PRO A 218 -2.06 17.99 9.32
C PRO A 218 -1.33 18.90 8.31
N SER A 219 -2.06 19.88 7.80
CA SER A 219 -1.52 20.98 7.03
C SER A 219 -0.75 21.83 8.04
N GLY A 220 0.56 21.95 7.82
CA GLY A 220 1.47 22.71 8.68
C GLY A 220 0.87 24.07 9.05
N GLY A 221 0.60 24.25 10.34
CA GLY A 221 0.16 25.51 10.91
C GLY A 221 1.37 26.33 11.29
N ASP A 222 1.64 27.37 10.51
CA ASP A 222 2.61 28.42 10.82
C ASP A 222 2.29 29.05 12.17
N HIS A 223 3.21 28.91 13.14
CA HIS A 223 3.17 29.66 14.38
C HIS A 223 3.68 31.08 14.12
N SER A 224 2.77 32.04 13.94
CA SER A 224 3.07 33.48 13.97
C SER A 224 1.93 34.29 14.57
N GLY A 225 2.23 35.01 15.67
CA GLY A 225 1.42 36.08 16.28
C GLY A 225 1.13 35.88 17.78
N HIS A 226 1.95 36.39 18.73
CA HIS A 226 1.85 37.72 19.41
C HIS A 226 0.43 38.04 19.94
N GLY A 227 0.12 38.36 21.21
CA GLY A 227 0.79 38.74 22.49
C GLY A 227 -0.32 38.64 23.60
N ASP A 228 -0.20 38.92 24.89
CA ASP A 228 0.72 39.72 25.68
C ASP A 228 0.40 39.53 27.20
N LYS A 229 1.42 39.65 28.07
CA LYS A 229 1.40 40.03 29.52
C LYS A 229 0.93 39.05 30.64
N LYS A 230 1.89 38.50 31.41
CA LYS A 230 2.46 39.06 32.69
C LYS A 230 3.24 37.99 33.49
N GLY A 231 4.54 38.24 33.67
CA GLY A 231 5.31 38.05 34.91
C GLY A 231 5.26 36.72 35.69
N SER A 232 6.32 35.92 35.55
CA SER A 232 7.12 35.48 36.71
C SER A 232 8.40 34.80 36.25
N ALA A 233 9.50 35.21 36.88
CA ALA A 233 10.82 34.67 36.66
C ALA A 233 10.93 33.24 37.18
N SER A 234 11.47 32.33 36.37
CA SER A 234 12.34 31.26 36.84
C SER A 234 13.17 30.72 35.69
N THR A 235 14.42 31.13 35.70
CA THR A 235 15.53 30.50 35.00
C THR A 235 15.64 29.03 35.40
N SER A 236 15.59 28.14 34.42
CA SER A 236 16.33 26.88 34.47
C SER A 236 16.83 26.56 33.07
N VAL A 237 18.14 26.72 32.96
CA VAL A 237 18.95 26.48 31.78
C VAL A 237 19.19 24.98 31.72
N VAL A 238 18.73 24.29 30.69
CA VAL A 238 19.27 22.96 30.34
C VAL A 238 19.63 22.99 28.86
N SER A 239 20.94 23.09 28.69
CA SER A 239 21.69 23.06 27.45
C SER A 239 21.59 21.67 26.81
N TRP A 240 21.13 21.58 25.56
CA TRP A 240 21.39 20.43 24.71
C TRP A 240 22.22 20.89 23.51
N VAL A 241 23.45 20.40 23.51
CA VAL A 241 24.51 20.66 22.55
C VAL A 241 24.14 20.01 21.22
N MET A 242 24.07 20.80 20.15
CA MET A 242 24.06 20.27 18.78
C MET A 242 25.47 19.77 18.43
N SER A 243 25.61 18.47 18.23
CA SER A 243 26.79 17.88 17.60
C SER A 243 26.65 17.95 16.08
N ALA A 244 27.38 18.89 15.47
CA ALA A 244 27.67 18.90 14.05
C ALA A 244 28.71 17.81 13.73
N PHE A 245 28.34 16.82 12.93
CA PHE A 245 29.30 15.91 12.32
C PHE A 245 29.87 16.52 11.04
N LEU A 246 31.12 16.98 11.13
CA LEU A 246 31.97 17.32 9.99
C LEU A 246 32.34 16.04 9.23
N ALA A 247 32.10 16.03 7.92
CA ALA A 247 32.72 15.10 6.99
C ALA A 247 34.18 15.55 6.74
N ALA A 248 35.15 14.69 7.05
CA ALA A 248 36.53 14.84 6.60
C ALA A 248 36.88 13.68 5.68
N ALA A 249 37.12 14.03 4.42
CA ALA A 249 37.76 13.16 3.44
C ALA A 249 39.26 13.08 3.74
N VAL A 250 39.82 11.86 3.77
CA VAL A 250 41.26 11.62 3.59
C VAL A 250 41.41 10.33 2.80
N GLY A 251 42.00 10.45 1.61
CA GLY A 251 42.41 9.32 0.79
C GLY A 251 43.71 8.69 1.30
N ALA A 252 43.95 7.45 0.92
CA ALA A 252 45.27 6.84 0.99
C ALA A 252 45.47 5.91 -0.21
N THR A 253 46.32 6.36 -1.11
CA THR A 253 46.96 5.62 -2.19
C THR A 253 48.12 4.83 -1.60
N THR A 254 48.16 3.50 -1.73
CA THR A 254 49.46 2.81 -1.81
C THR A 254 49.39 1.47 -2.54
N LEU A 255 50.13 1.50 -3.65
CA LEU A 255 50.65 0.45 -4.50
C LEU A 255 51.66 -0.44 -3.74
N VAL A 256 51.55 -1.77 -3.79
CA VAL A 256 52.72 -2.69 -3.63
C VAL A 256 52.46 -4.00 -4.39
N LEU A 257 53.30 -4.20 -5.42
CA LEU A 257 53.77 -5.42 -6.11
C LEU A 257 52.76 -6.45 -6.65
#